data_AF-A0A3D0USM8-F1
#
_entry.id   AF-A0A3D0USM8-F1
#
_cell.length_a   1.000
_cell.length_b   1.000
_cell.length_c   1.000
_cell.angle_alpha   90.00
_cell.angle_beta   90.00
_cell.angle_gamma   90.00
#
_symmetry.space_group_name_H-M   'P 1'
#
loop_
_entity.id
_entity.type
_entity.pdbx_description
1 polymer ?
#
loop_
_entity_poly.entity_id
_entity_poly.type
_entity_poly.pdbx_seq_one_letter_code
_entity_poly.pdbx_strand_id
1 'polypeptide(L)' 'MQMRFSNDGSSRNTWEAYATSKSRTLSAGAGTKTVYAQFDTNNDSIADVSTSDSITYTISQQL' A
#
# COMPACT_ATOMS: atom_id res chain seq x y z
N MET A 1 -15.27 3.74 -9.26
CA MET A 1 -14.37 3.49 -8.13
C MET A 1 -12.91 3.60 -8.57
N GLN A 2 -12.08 4.24 -7.75
CA GLN A 2 -10.64 4.34 -7.92
C GLN A 2 -9.91 4.00 -6.62
N MET A 3 -8.62 3.72 -6.72
CA MET A 3 -7.77 3.35 -5.61
C MET A 3 -6.41 4.06 -5.70
N ARG A 4 -5.76 4.29 -4.57
CA ARG A 4 -4.37 4.78 -4.52
C ARG A 4 -3.64 4.21 -3.33
N PHE A 5 -2.32 4.29 -3.39
CA PHE A 5 -1.46 3.60 -2.43
C PHE A 5 -0.34 4.50 -1.94
N SER A 6 0.21 4.17 -0.78
CA SER A 6 1.37 4.83 -0.15
C SER A 6 2.22 3.79 0.59
N ASN A 7 3.53 4.04 0.65
CA ASN A 7 4.47 3.22 1.42
C ASN A 7 4.89 3.88 2.76
N ASP A 8 4.45 5.12 3.01
CA ASP A 8 4.86 5.94 4.16
C ASP A 8 3.66 6.58 4.90
N GLY A 9 2.44 6.27 4.47
CA GLY A 9 1.18 6.81 5.00
C GLY A 9 0.85 8.24 4.54
N SER A 10 1.80 8.95 3.93
CA SER A 10 1.71 10.39 3.62
C SER A 10 1.79 10.66 2.13
N SER A 11 2.85 10.18 1.47
CA SER A 11 3.06 10.31 0.03
C SER A 11 2.22 9.26 -0.70
N ARG A 12 1.20 9.71 -1.43
CA ARG A 12 0.30 8.84 -2.17
C ARG A 12 0.57 8.92 -3.66
N ASN A 13 0.47 7.78 -4.32
CA ASN A 13 0.48 7.71 -5.78
C ASN A 13 -0.76 8.40 -6.35
N THR A 14 -0.76 8.66 -7.66
CA THR A 14 -1.96 9.06 -8.39
C THR A 14 -3.07 8.03 -8.22
N TRP A 15 -4.31 8.48 -8.21
CA TRP A 15 -5.45 7.58 -8.28
C TRP A 15 -5.40 6.72 -9.56
N GLU A 16 -5.72 5.44 -9.42
CA GLU A 16 -5.81 4.48 -10.50
C GLU A 16 -7.17 3.76 -10.46
N ALA A 17 -7.62 3.21 -11.59
CA ALA A 17 -8.86 2.44 -11.63
C ALA A 17 -8.81 1.30 -10.63
N TYR A 18 -9.92 1.07 -9.92
CA TYR A 18 -9.98 -0.02 -8.96
C TYR A 18 -9.74 -1.38 -9.62
N ALA A 19 -9.00 -2.23 -8.91
CA ALA A 19 -8.88 -3.64 -9.20
C ALA A 19 -8.92 -4.42 -7.88
N THR A 20 -9.41 -5.67 -7.94
CA THR A 20 -9.43 -6.57 -6.78
C THR A 20 -8.02 -7.00 -6.34
N SER A 21 -7.02 -6.88 -7.22
CA SER A 21 -5.63 -7.19 -6.92
C SER A 21 -4.68 -6.20 -7.61
N LYS A 22 -3.53 -5.95 -6.95
CA LYS A 22 -2.45 -5.11 -7.47
C LYS A 22 -1.10 -5.65 -6.99
N SER A 23 -0.25 -6.04 -7.93
CA SER A 23 1.14 -6.42 -7.62
C SER A 23 1.94 -5.19 -7.17
N ARG A 24 2.72 -5.34 -6.10
CA ARG A 24 3.54 -4.28 -5.50
C ARG A 24 4.96 -4.80 -5.26
N THR A 25 5.95 -4.02 -5.72
CA THR A 25 7.37 -4.22 -5.37
C THR A 25 7.72 -3.27 -4.24
N LEU A 26 8.26 -3.79 -3.14
CA LEU A 26 8.65 -3.02 -1.96
C LEU A 26 10.16 -2.77 -1.97
N SER A 27 10.60 -1.79 -1.15
CA SER A 27 12.03 -1.52 -0.98
C SER A 27 12.76 -2.75 -0.43
N ALA A 28 13.98 -2.97 -0.92
CA ALA A 28 14.83 -4.06 -0.46
C ALA A 28 15.25 -3.89 1.01
N GLY A 29 15.77 -4.97 1.58
CA GLY A 29 16.33 -5.00 2.93
C GLY A 29 15.34 -5.48 4.00
N ALA A 30 15.92 -5.93 5.12
CA ALA A 30 15.18 -6.40 6.28
C ALA A 30 14.29 -5.31 6.91
N GLY A 31 13.35 -5.76 7.73
CA GLY A 31 12.44 -4.91 8.49
C GLY A 31 11.00 -5.00 8.00
N THR A 32 10.13 -4.24 8.67
CA THR A 32 8.71 -4.14 8.35
C THR A 32 8.50 -3.14 7.22
N LYS A 33 7.68 -3.52 6.25
CA LYS A 33 7.17 -2.66 5.18
C LYS A 33 5.66 -2.61 5.32
N THR A 34 5.09 -1.41 5.29
CA THR A 34 3.64 -1.19 5.34
C THR A 34 3.19 -0.58 4.02
N VAL A 35 2.10 -1.12 3.46
CA VAL A 35 1.40 -0.51 2.33
C VAL A 35 0.06 -0.01 2.81
N TYR A 36 -0.21 1.26 2.55
CA TYR A 36 -1.50 1.90 2.81
C TYR A 36 -2.28 1.94 1.50
N ALA A 37 -3.55 1.55 1.54
CA ALA A 37 -4.47 1.62 0.42
C ALA A 37 -5.63 2.55 0.78
N GLN A 38 -6.05 3.35 -0.19
CA GLN A 38 -7.27 4.14 -0.13
C GLN A 38 -8.16 3.80 -1.30
N PHE A 39 -9.46 3.80 -1.04
CA PHE A 39 -10.49 3.56 -2.03
C PHE A 39 -11.45 4.74 -2.04
N ASP A 40 -11.78 5.16 -3.25
CA ASP A 40 -12.76 6.16 -3.56
C ASP A 40 -13.85 5.48 -4.40
N THR A 41 -15.04 5.38 -3.82
CA THR A 41 -16.17 4.66 -4.40
C THR A 41 -16.95 5.52 -5.40
N ASN A 42 -16.91 6.85 -5.26
CA ASN A 42 -17.75 7.80 -5.98
C ASN A 42 -16.98 8.61 -7.07
N ASN A 43 -15.67 8.42 -7.18
CA ASN A 43 -14.74 9.09 -8.11
C ASN A 43 -14.54 10.60 -7.91
N ASP A 44 -14.77 11.14 -6.72
CA ASP A 44 -14.54 12.55 -6.39
C ASP A 44 -13.09 12.87 -5.96
N SER A 45 -12.21 11.86 -5.97
CA SER A 45 -10.81 11.92 -5.52
C SER A 45 -10.62 12.07 -4.01
N ILE A 46 -11.65 11.73 -3.22
CA ILE A 46 -11.65 11.68 -1.76
C ILE A 46 -11.64 10.21 -1.32
N ALA A 47 -10.89 9.91 -0.25
CA ALA A 47 -10.84 8.55 0.27
C ALA A 47 -12.05 8.25 1.15
N ASP A 48 -12.90 7.34 0.72
CA ASP A 48 -14.03 6.81 1.50
C ASP A 48 -13.57 5.72 2.48
N VAL A 49 -12.64 4.87 2.03
CA VAL A 49 -12.11 3.76 2.82
C VAL A 49 -10.59 3.81 2.80
N SER A 50 -9.98 3.63 3.97
CA SER A 50 -8.53 3.48 4.12
C SER A 50 -8.20 2.19 4.86
N THR A 51 -7.20 1.45 4.39
CA THR A 51 -6.70 0.24 5.03
C THR A 51 -5.18 0.14 4.86
N SER A 52 -4.55 -0.78 5.57
CA SER A 52 -3.13 -1.05 5.44
C SER A 52 -2.81 -2.50 5.73
N ASP A 53 -1.73 -2.98 5.13
CA ASP A 53 -1.17 -4.29 5.46
C ASP A 53 0.35 -4.18 5.60
N SER A 54 0.95 -5.08 6.39
CA SER A 54 2.37 -5.06 6.71
C SER A 54 3.03 -6.42 6.52
N ILE A 55 4.22 -6.40 5.95
CA ILE A 55 5.08 -7.58 5.81
C ILE A 55 6.42 -7.31 6.51
N THR A 56 6.91 -8.28 7.28
CA THR A 56 8.20 -8.18 7.97
C THR A 56 9.16 -9.20 7.39
N TYR A 57 10.29 -8.72 6.86
CA TYR A 57 11.39 -9.57 6.44
C TYR A 57 12.46 -9.62 7.52
N THR A 58 12.66 -10.78 8.14
CA THR A 58 13.71 -11.01 9.14
C THR A 58 14.86 -11.80 8.52
N ILE A 59 16.09 -11.39 8.84
CA ILE A 59 17.28 -12.18 8.53
C ILE A 59 17.56 -13.02 9.77
N SER A 60 17.48 -14.34 9.64
CA SER A 60 17.90 -15.25 10.71
C SER A 60 19.42 -15.34 10.71
N GLN A 61 20.07 -15.08 11.85
CA GLN A 61 21.49 -15.37 12.04
C GLN A 61 21.63 -16.87 12.33
N GLN A 62 22.35 -17.62 11.49
CA GLN A 62 22.85 -18.94 11.85
C GLN A 62 24.19 -18.78 12.59
N LEU A 63 24.30 -19.42 13.75
CA LEU A 63 25.56 -19.70 14.44
C LEU A 63 26.21 -20.95 13.84
#